data_AF-A0A914KBF8-F1
#
_entry.id   AF-A0A914KBF8-F1
#
_cell.length_a   1.000
_cell.length_b   1.000
_cell.length_c   1.000
_cell.angle_alpha   90.00
_cell.angle_beta   90.00
_cell.angle_gamma   90.00
#
_symmetry.space_group_name_H-M   'P 1'
#
loop_
_entity.id
_entity.type
_entity.pdbx_description
1 polymer ?
#
loop_
_entity_poly.entity_id
_entity_poly.type
_entity_poly.pdbx_seq_one_letter_code
_entity_poly.pdbx_strand_id
1 'polypeptide(L)'
;MFHGGSNFGFWNGAEVYAPLITSYDYSAPVKENGDITVLYKEIAKWIGTLTNYDSKPQSTPFDFPSANYGKVNLTSKASNFIDGIQPAIHQDKCVKDPNPKSF
;
A
#
# COMPACT_ATOMS: atom_id res chain seq x y z
N MET A 1 9.22 6.84 -7.48
CA MET A 1 8.88 7.56 -6.23
C MET A 1 10.14 7.75 -5.39
N PHE A 2 10.19 8.74 -4.49
CA PHE A 2 11.25 8.82 -3.45
C PHE A 2 10.92 7.91 -2.25
N HIS A 3 9.68 8.00 -1.76
CA HIS A 3 9.01 7.02 -0.92
C HIS A 3 7.65 6.74 -1.57
N GLY A 4 7.29 5.47 -1.72
CA GLY A 4 6.05 5.08 -2.40
C GLY A 4 4.88 4.79 -1.45
N GLY A 5 5.09 3.94 -0.44
CA GLY A 5 4.08 3.59 0.57
C GLY A 5 3.13 2.49 0.10
N SER A 6 1.84 2.61 0.45
CA SER A 6 0.82 1.59 0.23
C SER A 6 -0.50 2.18 -0.26
N ASN A 7 -1.14 1.50 -1.21
CA ASN A 7 -2.52 1.77 -1.63
C ASN A 7 -3.50 1.01 -0.73
N PHE A 8 -3.81 1.53 0.46
CA PHE A 8 -4.69 0.84 1.40
C PHE A 8 -6.12 0.66 0.87
N GLY A 9 -6.81 -0.40 1.32
CA GLY A 9 -8.21 -0.64 0.95
C GLY A 9 -8.40 -0.75 -0.57
N PHE A 10 -9.22 0.12 -1.14
CA PHE A 10 -9.58 0.13 -2.57
C PHE A 10 -8.96 1.31 -3.33
N TRP A 11 -7.86 1.87 -2.82
CA TRP A 11 -7.18 3.02 -3.44
C TRP A 11 -6.24 2.64 -4.59
N ASN A 12 -6.10 1.36 -4.94
CA ASN A 12 -5.25 0.96 -6.05
C ASN A 12 -5.86 1.39 -7.40
N GLY A 13 -5.00 1.79 -8.33
CA GLY A 13 -5.37 2.00 -9.72
C GLY A 13 -5.44 0.70 -10.51
N ALA A 14 -5.54 0.84 -11.83
CA ALA A 14 -5.46 -0.25 -12.78
C ALA A 14 -4.76 0.21 -14.07
N GLU A 15 -4.07 -0.73 -14.71
CA GLU A 15 -3.66 -0.66 -16.10
C GLU A 15 -4.73 -1.27 -17.00
N VAL A 16 -4.62 -1.08 -18.31
CA VAL A 16 -5.62 -1.49 -19.32
C VAL A 16 -6.08 -2.95 -19.15
N TYR A 17 -5.18 -3.84 -18.74
CA TYR A 17 -5.45 -5.28 -18.63
C TYR A 17 -5.29 -5.85 -17.21
N ALA A 18 -4.94 -5.03 -16.21
CA ALA A 18 -4.67 -5.55 -14.86
C ALA A 18 -4.80 -4.49 -13.76
N PRO A 19 -5.38 -4.83 -12.59
CA PRO A 19 -5.32 -3.96 -11.42
C PRO A 19 -3.89 -3.85 -10.90
N LEU A 20 -3.56 -2.70 -10.30
CA LEU A 20 -2.31 -2.53 -9.58
C LEU A 20 -2.41 -3.17 -8.19
N ILE A 21 -1.29 -3.67 -7.68
CA ILE A 21 -1.22 -4.27 -6.35
C ILE A 21 -1.32 -3.22 -5.23
N THR A 22 -1.61 -3.68 -4.00
CA THR A 22 -1.68 -2.84 -2.80
C THR A 22 -0.33 -2.21 -2.47
N SER A 23 0.76 -2.96 -2.59
CA SER A 23 2.11 -2.43 -2.33
C SER A 23 2.44 -1.35 -3.36
N TYR A 24 2.89 -0.20 -2.87
CA TYR A 24 3.39 0.88 -3.70
C TYR A 24 4.87 1.17 -3.40
N ASP A 25 5.63 0.16 -2.95
CA ASP A 25 7.06 0.26 -2.64
C ASP A 25 7.88 0.90 -3.77
N TYR A 26 7.52 0.58 -5.01
CA TYR A 26 8.07 1.16 -6.24
C TYR A 26 9.57 0.89 -6.43
N SER A 27 10.20 0.01 -5.63
CA SER A 27 11.67 -0.08 -5.54
C SER A 27 12.30 1.30 -5.30
N ALA A 28 11.58 2.15 -4.55
CA ALA A 28 11.96 3.53 -4.28
C ALA A 28 13.19 3.59 -3.36
N PRO A 29 13.89 4.75 -3.30
CA PRO A 29 14.95 4.99 -2.32
C PRO A 29 14.54 4.67 -0.88
N VAL A 30 13.29 4.97 -0.51
CA VAL A 30 12.69 4.59 0.78
C VAL A 30 11.61 3.55 0.55
N LYS A 31 11.73 2.40 1.21
CA LYS A 31 10.79 1.27 1.08
C LYS A 31 9.37 1.62 1.53
N GLU A 32 8.41 0.76 1.21
CA GLU A 32 7.01 0.86 1.65
C GLU A 32 6.87 1.05 3.18
N ASN A 33 7.69 0.40 3.99
CA ASN A 33 7.67 0.51 5.45
C ASN A 33 8.52 1.68 6.01
N GLY A 34 9.12 2.51 5.15
CA GLY A 34 9.99 3.61 5.56
C GLY A 34 11.48 3.25 5.67
N ASP A 35 11.87 1.99 5.47
CA ASP A 35 13.27 1.59 5.56
C ASP A 35 14.13 2.17 4.42
N ILE A 36 15.39 2.45 4.76
CA ILE A 36 16.37 2.99 3.84
C ILE A 36 16.98 1.89 2.96
N THR A 37 16.92 2.08 1.65
CA THR A 37 17.54 1.16 0.69
C THR A 37 19.00 1.50 0.38
N VAL A 38 19.68 0.63 -0.35
CA VAL A 38 20.99 0.94 -0.95
C VAL A 38 20.89 2.12 -1.92
N LEU A 39 19.79 2.21 -2.68
CA LEU A 39 19.56 3.31 -3.63
C LEU A 39 19.54 4.66 -2.92
N TYR A 40 18.87 4.78 -1.77
CA TYR A 40 18.91 6.01 -0.96
C TYR A 40 20.35 6.35 -0.54
N LYS A 41 21.10 5.37 -0.04
CA LYS A 41 22.47 5.59 0.46
C LYS A 41 23.39 6.13 -0.63
N GLU A 42 23.29 5.58 -1.84
CA GLU A 42 24.09 6.05 -2.97
C GLU A 42 23.65 7.44 -3.46
N ILE A 43 22.35 7.73 -3.49
CA ILE A 43 21.84 9.07 -3.79
C ILE A 43 22.35 10.09 -2.76
N ALA A 44 22.23 9.80 -1.46
CA ALA A 44 22.69 10.67 -0.40
C ALA A 44 24.21 10.91 -0.47
N LYS A 45 24.99 9.85 -0.72
CA LYS A 45 26.44 9.95 -0.93
C LYS A 45 26.78 10.88 -2.10
N TRP A 46 26.08 10.74 -3.23
CA TRP A 46 26.27 11.59 -4.39
C TRP A 46 25.91 13.06 -4.11
N ILE A 47 24.76 13.34 -3.48
CA ILE A 47 24.40 14.71 -3.07
C ILE A 47 25.46 15.29 -2.11
N GLY A 48 26.05 14.44 -1.27
CA GLY A 48 27.18 14.79 -0.40
C GLY A 48 28.38 15.40 -1.13
N THR A 49 28.66 15.01 -2.38
CA THR A 49 29.84 15.48 -3.14
C THR A 49 29.66 16.86 -3.79
N LEU A 50 28.43 17.39 -3.85
CA LEU A 50 28.14 18.66 -4.53
C LEU A 50 28.75 19.86 -3.81
N THR A 51 29.50 20.74 -4.47
CA THR A 51 30.17 21.85 -3.76
C THR A 51 29.27 23.06 -3.48
N ASN A 52 28.23 23.27 -4.29
CA ASN A 52 27.31 24.42 -4.19
C ASN A 52 25.91 24.00 -3.72
N TYR A 53 25.85 23.10 -2.73
CA TYR A 53 24.58 22.61 -2.20
C TYR A 53 24.64 22.51 -0.68
N ASP A 54 24.06 23.51 -0.02
CA ASP A 54 24.14 23.67 1.45
C ASP A 54 23.24 22.69 2.19
N SER A 55 22.17 22.20 1.57
CA SER A 55 21.23 21.24 2.16
C SER A 55 21.73 19.80 2.10
N LYS A 56 22.92 19.56 2.65
CA LYS A 56 23.54 18.22 2.66
C LYS A 56 22.64 17.17 3.34
N PRO A 57 22.64 15.93 2.84
CA PRO A 57 21.85 14.86 3.45
C PRO A 57 22.28 14.64 4.89
N GLN A 58 21.30 14.66 5.79
CA GLN A 58 21.52 14.37 7.21
C GLN A 58 21.57 12.84 7.43
N SER A 59 22.09 12.44 8.59
CA SER A 59 22.02 11.04 9.02
C SER A 59 20.57 10.58 9.11
N THR A 60 20.31 9.36 8.64
CA THR A 60 18.95 8.77 8.64
C THR A 60 18.47 8.61 10.08
N PRO A 61 17.30 9.18 10.42
CA PRO A 61 17.01 9.48 11.83
C PRO A 61 16.46 8.30 12.65
N PHE A 62 15.97 7.21 12.04
CA PHE A 62 15.31 6.13 12.80
C PHE A 62 15.43 4.75 12.15
N ASP A 63 15.49 3.73 13.01
CA ASP A 63 15.17 2.35 12.67
C ASP A 63 13.68 2.09 12.97
N PHE A 64 12.93 1.55 12.02
CA PHE A 64 11.53 1.18 12.22
C PHE A 64 11.45 -0.28 12.70
N PRO A 65 11.14 -0.54 13.98
CA PRO A 65 11.09 -1.91 14.48
C PRO A 65 9.92 -2.67 13.84
N SER A 66 10.22 -3.82 13.24
CA SER A 66 9.22 -4.78 12.78
C SER A 66 9.05 -5.90 13.79
N ALA A 67 7.83 -6.38 14.00
CA ALA A 67 7.53 -7.52 14.86
C ALA A 67 7.03 -8.73 14.04
N ASN A 68 7.41 -9.93 14.45
CA ASN A 68 6.82 -11.18 13.96
C ASN A 68 5.78 -11.66 14.96
N TYR A 69 4.50 -11.40 14.67
CA TYR A 69 3.38 -11.75 15.57
C TYR A 69 3.03 -13.25 15.59
N GLY A 70 3.69 -14.07 14.76
CA GLY A 70 3.42 -15.51 14.69
C GLY A 70 2.07 -15.85 14.06
N LYS A 71 1.58 -17.06 14.35
CA LYS A 71 0.33 -17.58 13.76
C LYS A 71 -0.88 -17.09 14.54
N VAL A 72 -1.87 -16.56 13.81
CA VAL A 72 -3.17 -16.18 14.38
C VAL A 72 -4.22 -17.16 13.86
N ASN A 73 -4.93 -17.84 14.76
CA ASN A 73 -6.00 -18.76 14.41
C ASN A 73 -7.31 -17.99 14.23
N LEU A 74 -7.89 -18.03 13.04
CA LEU A 74 -9.23 -17.49 12.77
C LEU A 74 -10.29 -18.52 13.21
N THR A 75 -11.21 -18.11 14.07
CA THR A 75 -12.18 -19.02 14.72
C THR A 75 -13.50 -19.18 13.97
N SER A 76 -13.78 -18.29 13.03
CA SER A 76 -15.02 -18.30 12.23
C SER A 76 -14.74 -17.83 10.81
N LYS A 77 -15.60 -18.25 9.87
CA LYS A 77 -15.58 -17.85 8.46
C LYS A 77 -17.00 -17.75 7.94
N ALA A 78 -17.26 -16.80 7.04
CA ALA A 78 -18.43 -16.84 6.19
C ALA A 78 -18.14 -17.74 4.97
N SER A 79 -19.14 -18.44 4.47
CA SER A 79 -18.99 -19.38 3.34
C SER A 79 -18.63 -18.67 2.04
N ASN A 80 -19.19 -17.48 1.80
CA ASN A 80 -18.79 -16.58 0.73
C ASN A 80 -19.09 -15.12 1.16
N PHE A 81 -18.62 -14.15 0.37
CA PHE A 81 -18.83 -12.72 0.65
C PHE A 81 -20.33 -12.42 0.82
N ILE A 82 -21.17 -12.93 -0.07
CA ILE A 82 -22.62 -12.72 -0.11
C ILE A 82 -23.29 -13.21 1.18
N ASP A 83 -22.97 -14.41 1.66
CA ASP A 83 -23.50 -15.01 2.88
C ASP A 83 -23.04 -14.22 4.12
N GLY A 84 -21.82 -13.68 4.09
CA GLY A 84 -21.27 -12.83 5.15
C GLY A 84 -21.88 -11.44 5.21
N ILE A 85 -22.24 -10.85 4.06
CA ILE A 85 -22.91 -9.55 3.97
C ILE A 85 -24.43 -9.64 3.86
N GLN A 86 -25.02 -10.83 3.73
CA GLN A 86 -26.47 -11.04 3.63
C GLN A 86 -27.25 -10.35 4.75
N PRO A 87 -26.78 -10.34 6.02
CA PRO A 87 -27.39 -9.56 7.09
C PRO A 87 -27.31 -8.03 6.89
N ALA A 88 -26.34 -7.55 6.09
CA ALA A 88 -26.11 -6.14 5.76
C ALA A 88 -26.71 -5.72 4.40
N ILE A 89 -27.12 -6.68 3.54
CA ILE A 89 -27.88 -6.39 2.33
C ILE A 89 -29.31 -6.04 2.76
N HIS A 90 -29.55 -4.73 2.85
CA HIS A 90 -30.88 -4.16 2.97
C HIS A 90 -31.69 -4.48 1.71
N GLN A 91 -32.45 -5.58 1.72
CA GLN A 91 -33.24 -6.01 0.57
C GLN A 91 -34.26 -4.96 0.12
N ASP A 92 -34.70 -4.11 1.05
CA ASP A 92 -35.55 -2.94 0.83
C ASP A 92 -34.85 -1.82 0.05
N LYS A 93 -33.52 -1.81 0.01
CA LYS A 93 -32.68 -0.84 -0.74
C LYS A 93 -32.14 -1.40 -2.05
N CYS A 94 -32.50 -2.63 -2.42
CA CYS A 94 -32.07 -3.21 -3.69
C CYS A 94 -32.72 -2.50 -4.88
N VAL A 95 -31.90 -2.11 -5.86
CA VAL A 95 -32.38 -1.57 -7.14
C VAL A 95 -32.85 -2.72 -8.02
N LYS A 96 -34.11 -2.70 -8.46
CA LYS A 96 -34.69 -3.67 -9.41
C LYS A 96 -34.83 -3.03 -10.77
N ASP A 97 -34.16 -3.57 -11.78
CA ASP A 97 -34.24 -3.09 -13.16
C ASP A 97 -34.16 -4.28 -14.14
N PRO A 98 -34.89 -4.25 -15.27
CA PRO A 98 -34.79 -5.29 -16.30
C PRO A 98 -33.41 -5.36 -16.96
N ASN A 99 -32.57 -4.32 -16.85
CA ASN A 99 -31.22 -4.27 -17.40
C ASN A 99 -30.17 -4.08 -16.29
N PRO A 100 -28.96 -4.65 -16.46
CA PRO A 100 -27.84 -4.40 -15.54
C PRO A 100 -27.52 -2.91 -15.42
N LYS A 101 -27.16 -2.47 -14.21
CA LYS A 101 -26.65 -1.12 -13.94
C LYS A 101 -25.16 -1.15 -13.66
N SER A 102 -24.46 -0.06 -13.96
CA SER A 102 -23.10 0.12 -13.47
C SER A 102 -23.10 0.20 -11.94
N PHE A 103 -21.96 -0.12 -11.34
CA PHE A 103 -21.68 0.23 -9.95
C PHE A 103 -21.73 1.75 -9.74
#